data_AF-A0A933SWJ6-F1
#
_entry.id   AF-A0A933SWJ6-F1
#
_cell.length_a   1.000
_cell.length_b   1.000
_cell.length_c   1.000
_cell.angle_alpha   90.00
_cell.angle_beta   90.00
_cell.angle_gamma   90.00
#
_symmetry.space_group_name_H-M   'P 1'
#
loop_
_entity.id
_entity.type
_entity.pdbx_description
1 polymer ?
#
loop_
_entity_poly.entity_id
_entity_poly.type
_entity_poly.pdbx_seq_one_letter_code
_entity_poly.pdbx_strand_id
1 'polypeptide(L)' 'MTPDRIKKSKHDSEVLLYYKLYEQTPVTKKYLLVAVKIENGEGFILTSFFTDKIKAGETKWER' A
#
# COMPACT_ATOMS: atom_id res chain seq x y z
N MET A 1 -0.26 6.51 12.61
CA MET A 1 -0.22 6.72 11.14
C MET A 1 -1.09 5.65 10.50
N THR A 2 -2.29 6.02 10.06
CA THR A 2 -3.25 5.08 9.44
C THR A 2 -3.12 5.19 7.91
N PRO A 3 -3.21 4.08 7.16
CA PRO A 3 -3.36 4.16 5.70
C PRO A 3 -4.66 4.87 5.33
N ASP A 4 -4.77 5.30 4.08
CA ASP A 4 -6.02 5.80 3.49
C ASP A 4 -6.71 4.70 2.67
N ARG A 5 -5.95 3.71 2.18
CA ARG A 5 -6.48 2.54 1.47
C ARG A 5 -5.61 1.31 1.70
N ILE A 6 -6.23 0.15 1.81
CA ILE A 6 -5.56 -1.16 1.88
C ILE A 6 -6.12 -2.04 0.76
N LYS A 7 -5.24 -2.64 -0.03
CA LYS A 7 -5.62 -3.55 -1.12
C LYS A 7 -4.88 -4.87 -1.00
N LYS A 8 -5.51 -5.96 -1.45
CA LYS A 8 -4.84 -7.24 -1.62
C LYS A 8 -4.09 -7.25 -2.96
N SER A 9 -2.85 -7.74 -2.97
CA SER A 9 -2.12 -7.93 -4.22
C SER A 9 -2.84 -8.94 -5.11
N LYS A 10 -2.81 -8.70 -6.43
CA LYS A 10 -3.36 -9.63 -7.42
C LYS A 10 -2.46 -10.86 -7.65
N HIS A 11 -1.18 -10.73 -7.37
CA HIS A 11 -0.17 -11.75 -7.68
C HIS A 11 0.14 -12.65 -6.49
N ASP A 12 -0.10 -12.16 -5.27
CA ASP A 12 0.21 -12.87 -4.04
C ASP A 12 -0.87 -12.56 -3.02
N SER A 13 -1.58 -13.59 -2.56
CA SER A 13 -2.70 -13.43 -1.64
C SER A 13 -2.26 -13.10 -0.21
N GLU A 14 -1.00 -13.30 0.12
CA GLU A 14 -0.39 -12.99 1.41
C GLU A 14 0.15 -11.55 1.44
N VAL A 15 0.14 -10.86 0.31
CA VAL A 15 0.64 -9.47 0.22
C VAL A 15 -0.50 -8.46 0.29
N LEU A 16 -0.38 -7.55 1.25
CA LEU A 16 -1.21 -6.36 1.40
C LEU A 16 -0.45 -5.12 0.93
N LEU A 17 -1.18 -4.24 0.25
CA LEU A 17 -0.71 -2.99 -0.31
C LEU A 17 -1.37 -1.84 0.45
N TYR A 18 -0.58 -1.16 1.27
CA TYR A 18 -1.02 -0.01 2.05
C TYR A 18 -0.70 1.27 1.29
N TYR A 19 -1.71 2.13 1.15
CA TYR A 19 -1.57 3.42 0.49
C TYR A 19 -1.82 4.52 1.49
N LYS A 20 -0.96 5.53 1.47
CA LYS A 20 -1.18 6.80 2.14
C LYS A 20 -0.94 7.96 1.18
N LEU A 21 -1.90 8.86 1.06
CA LEU A 21 -1.76 10.04 0.22
C LEU A 21 -0.94 11.11 0.95
N TYR A 22 0.08 11.61 0.28
CA TYR A 22 0.84 12.78 0.68
C TYR A 22 0.53 13.90 -0.29
N GLU A 23 -0.21 14.91 0.19
CA GLU A 23 -0.55 16.11 -0.60
C GLU A 23 0.70 16.90 -1.01
N GLN A 24 1.76 16.83 -0.21
CA GLN A 24 3.04 17.47 -0.49
C GLN A 24 4.18 16.45 -0.37
N THR A 25 4.94 16.30 -1.45
CA THR A 25 6.28 15.67 -1.45
C THR A 25 7.24 16.62 -2.17
N PRO A 26 8.56 16.40 -2.14
CA PRO A 26 9.52 17.27 -2.82
C PRO A 26 9.27 17.43 -4.33
N VAL A 27 8.53 16.52 -4.96
CA VAL A 27 8.25 16.55 -6.40
C VAL A 27 6.80 16.95 -6.66
N THR A 28 5.81 16.18 -6.15
CA THR A 28 4.37 16.46 -6.31
C THR A 28 3.53 15.76 -5.23
N LYS A 29 2.20 15.91 -5.27
CA LYS A 29 1.29 14.96 -4.61
C LYS A 29 1.56 13.53 -5.07
N LYS A 30 1.71 12.58 -4.14
CA LYS A 30 1.96 11.15 -4.41
C LYS A 30 1.33 10.27 -3.34
N TYR A 31 1.04 9.01 -3.68
CA TYR A 31 0.79 7.98 -2.68
C TYR A 31 2.11 7.34 -2.24
N LEU A 32 2.33 7.20 -0.94
CA LEU A 32 3.28 6.22 -0.43
C LEU A 32 2.60 4.84 -0.49
N LEU A 33 3.16 3.94 -1.29
CA LEU A 33 2.82 2.52 -1.26
C LEU A 33 3.78 1.82 -0.29
N VAL A 34 3.23 0.96 0.57
CA VAL A 34 4.01 -0.04 1.32
C VAL A 34 3.43 -1.42 1.02
N ALA A 35 4.25 -2.31 0.46
CA ALA A 35 3.89 -3.70 0.25
C ALA A 35 4.38 -4.53 1.45
N VAL A 36 3.46 -5.22 2.10
CA VAL A 36 3.73 -6.04 3.28
C VAL A 36 3.29 -7.46 2.98
N LYS A 37 4.17 -8.44 3.18
CA LYS A 37 3.78 -9.84 3.16
C LYS A 37 3.40 -10.28 4.58
N ILE A 38 2.27 -10.96 4.70
CA ILE A 38 1.75 -11.49 5.96
C ILE A 38 1.94 -13.00 5.95
N GLU A 39 2.82 -13.52 6.80
CA GLU A 39 3.10 -14.95 6.95
C GLU A 39 3.04 -15.30 8.44
N ASN A 40 2.35 -16.38 8.80
CA ASN A 40 2.24 -16.87 10.18
C ASN A 40 1.77 -15.84 11.22
N GLY A 41 0.98 -14.85 10.80
CA GLY A 41 0.49 -13.77 11.66
C GLY A 41 1.48 -12.62 11.86
N GLU A 42 2.68 -12.71 11.27
CA GLU A 42 3.66 -11.62 11.23
C GLU A 42 3.70 -10.96 9.86
N GLY A 43 3.97 -9.65 9.85
CA GLY A 43 4.05 -8.86 8.62
C GLY A 43 5.43 -8.27 8.43
N PHE A 44 6.02 -8.47 7.24
CA PHE A 44 7.29 -7.83 6.88
C PHE A 44 7.15 -6.96 5.63
N ILE A 45 7.87 -5.83 5.63
CA ILE A 45 7.85 -4.89 4.50
C ILE A 45 8.74 -5.46 3.39
N LEU A 46 8.14 -5.68 2.22
CA LEU A 46 8.85 -6.05 1.00
C LEU A 46 9.50 -4.83 0.36
N THR A 47 8.72 -3.75 0.21
CA THR A 47 9.18 -2.53 -0.45
C THR A 47 8.25 -1.36 -0.11
N SER A 48 8.79 -0.14 -0.21
CA SER A 48 8.04 1.09 -0.13
C SER A 48 8.55 2.12 -1.14
N PHE A 49 7.63 2.81 -1.81
CA PHE A 49 7.97 3.86 -2.77
C PHE A 49 6.78 4.78 -3.04
N PHE A 50 7.06 5.97 -3.57
CA PHE A 50 6.03 6.91 -4.01
C PHE A 50 5.51 6.58 -5.40
N THR A 51 4.19 6.64 -5.59
CA THR A 51 3.51 6.34 -6.85
C THR A 51 2.32 7.28 -7.07
N ASP A 52 2.03 7.60 -8.33
CA ASP A 52 0.78 8.28 -8.71
C ASP A 52 -0.40 7.32 -8.84
N LYS A 53 -0.12 6.02 -8.93
CA LYS A 53 -1.09 4.98 -9.29
C LYS A 53 -1.40 4.08 -8.11
N ILE A 54 -2.69 3.84 -7.88
CA ILE A 54 -3.18 2.78 -7.01
C ILE A 54 -3.30 1.50 -7.84
N LYS A 55 -2.65 0.41 -7.40
CA LYS A 55 -2.71 -0.87 -8.13
C LYS A 55 -4.14 -1.43 -8.15
N ALA A 56 -4.52 -2.05 -9.26
CA ALA A 56 -5.77 -2.79 -9.37
C ALA A 56 -5.75 -4.02 -8.45
N GLY A 57 -6.92 -4.44 -7.95
CA GLY A 57 -7.05 -5.55 -6.99
C GLY A 57 -8.21 -5.32 -6.04
N GLU A 58 -8.47 -6.32 -5.19
CA GLU A 58 -9.50 -6.25 -4.14
C GLU A 58 -9.15 -5.16 -3.11
N THR A 59 -10.09 -4.26 -2.85
CA THR A 59 -9.97 -3.29 -1.75
C THR A 59 -10.41 -3.96 -0.47
N LYS A 60 -9.51 -4.02 0.52
CA LYS A 60 -9.80 -4.55 1.85
C LYS A 60 -10.31 -3.47 2.80
N TRP A 61 -9.88 -2.23 2.60
CA TRP A 61 -10.28 -1.10 3.42
C TRP A 61 -10.02 0.22 2.71
N GLU A 62 -10.86 1.22 3.01
CA GLU A 62 -10.76 2.59 2.51
C GLU A 62 -11.40 3.55 3.53
N ARG A 63 -10.80 4.73 3.69
CA ARG A 63 -11.28 5.79 4.58
C ARG A 63 -12.26 6.74 3.90
#